data_AF-A0A2X0VA74-F1
#
_entry.id   AF-A0A2X0VA74-F1
#
_cell.length_a   1.000
_cell.length_b   1.000
_cell.length_c   1.000
_cell.angle_alpha   90.00
_cell.angle_beta   90.00
_cell.angle_gamma   90.00
#
_symmetry.space_group_name_H-M   'P 1'
#
loop_
_entity.id
_entity.type
_entity.pdbx_description
1 polymer ?
#
loop_
_entity_poly.entity_id
_entity_poly.type
_entity_poly.pdbx_seq_one_letter_code
_entity_poly.pdbx_strand_id
1 'polypeptide(L)'
;MAVIDAPKLPPLLFNKNGRYTYVCTYKNKWDTQLKRAVRVKGQNITVGKIVDGGLTGIIQWSEDFLEQYPVLKELQTKRCIDDKASKGSRVKYYLEFSQAVRDEMEDKMLYVKKASSVHVLHAGATWLLDNIVASTPLTKALYATFSRYYAAQKLLSLAYFKVLEPSKAMYLYEDFAQTTRLPYHRPLNIGSITKLLQHIDDDSIDHFLKKLNKFTQETEDSNQKNIYYALDSTSISTYAKDLSYAEWGHNKDGDTLKQINVVFLVNQRTGCPLYYRVFSGSTPDVSTVSHLLKEYARLDLNRMAIMVADRGYGSVKNIHKLYQCNQSFIINLKTCFSICKNLIVQNLNYLLDPCNYNIAISQSVYTEKIMWSYPGNYNSDTVRCKREKDQMYVHIYLNHDIRNEAEDFFRDKIAQLLALKASDPQSLGTEETEFLNTYTTTDSNGNTVINNTKKFEYMLNKGIRVLVSDIVSDPVEAHRAYQERNEVEMSFRKLKDFTGARRLNISSSKTLRGKMFVHFISCAILCMLRNRINACKDKGITLPYDSDVKMLAALSNITQTVFSDGGYFSEVIGKKKQLLECLSIPMPEAEMNISYEEDESVEPPED
;
A
#
# COMPACT_ATOMS: atom_id res chain seq x y z
N MET A 1 -3.12 -45.41 -23.76
CA MET A 1 -2.02 -46.24 -23.22
C MET A 1 -1.97 -47.51 -24.04
N ALA A 2 -0.84 -47.85 -24.64
CA ALA A 2 -0.71 -49.10 -25.37
C ALA A 2 -0.94 -50.27 -24.40
N VAL A 3 -1.87 -51.17 -24.75
CA VAL A 3 -2.13 -52.38 -23.96
C VAL A 3 -0.96 -53.32 -24.24
N ILE A 4 -0.01 -53.39 -23.31
CA ILE A 4 1.10 -54.35 -23.36
C ILE A 4 0.54 -55.69 -22.87
N ASP A 5 0.69 -56.76 -23.65
CA ASP A 5 0.26 -58.09 -23.25
C ASP A 5 1.00 -58.51 -21.97
N ALA A 6 0.24 -58.85 -20.92
CA ALA A 6 0.79 -59.20 -19.63
C ALA A 6 1.68 -60.47 -19.72
N PRO A 7 2.93 -60.44 -19.25
CA PRO A 7 3.78 -61.61 -19.26
C PRO A 7 3.18 -62.73 -18.40
N LYS A 8 3.22 -63.97 -18.87
CA LYS A 8 2.75 -65.14 -18.12
C LYS A 8 3.73 -65.46 -16.99
N LEU A 9 3.49 -64.87 -15.83
CA LEU A 9 4.29 -65.10 -14.62
C LEU A 9 3.84 -66.36 -13.85
N PRO A 10 4.77 -67.03 -13.14
CA PRO A 10 4.43 -68.10 -12.22
C PRO A 10 3.57 -67.58 -11.05
N PRO A 11 2.89 -68.45 -10.28
CA PRO A 11 2.07 -68.02 -9.16
C PRO A 11 2.89 -67.23 -8.12
N LEU A 12 2.44 -66.02 -7.82
CA LEU A 12 3.13 -65.10 -6.90
C LEU A 12 2.41 -65.00 -5.56
N LEU A 13 3.19 -64.87 -4.51
CA LEU A 13 2.79 -64.68 -3.13
C LEU A 13 3.50 -63.44 -2.58
N PHE A 14 2.79 -62.60 -1.85
CA PHE A 14 3.34 -61.39 -1.25
C PHE A 14 3.37 -61.53 0.26
N ASN A 15 4.56 -61.61 0.83
CA ASN A 15 4.77 -61.79 2.27
C ASN A 15 5.29 -60.48 2.88
N LYS A 16 4.50 -59.89 3.77
CA LYS A 16 4.93 -58.72 4.56
C LYS A 16 5.73 -59.20 5.76
N ASN A 17 6.97 -58.73 5.88
CA ASN A 17 7.84 -58.98 7.03
C ASN A 17 8.39 -57.65 7.53
N GLY A 18 7.86 -57.17 8.66
CA GLY A 18 8.19 -55.85 9.20
C GLY A 18 7.87 -54.71 8.22
N ARG A 19 8.89 -53.93 7.88
CA ARG A 19 8.82 -52.78 6.96
C ARG A 19 8.86 -53.19 5.47
N TYR A 20 9.13 -54.44 5.15
CA TYR A 20 9.30 -54.90 3.76
C TYR A 20 8.20 -55.86 3.33
N THR A 21 7.84 -55.80 2.05
CA THR A 21 6.94 -56.77 1.42
C THR A 21 7.69 -57.49 0.30
N TYR A 22 7.92 -58.79 0.49
CA TYR A 22 8.65 -59.65 -0.44
C TYR A 22 7.70 -60.36 -1.39
N VAL A 23 8.11 -60.48 -2.65
CA VAL A 23 7.42 -61.24 -3.69
C VAL A 23 8.09 -62.61 -3.80
N CYS A 24 7.31 -63.68 -3.65
CA CYS A 24 7.80 -65.05 -3.69
C CYS A 24 7.01 -65.86 -4.72
N THR A 25 7.68 -66.73 -5.47
CA THR A 25 7.00 -67.77 -6.25
C THR A 25 6.71 -68.98 -5.38
N TYR A 26 5.68 -69.76 -5.73
CA TYR A 26 5.38 -71.00 -5.05
C TYR A 26 4.88 -72.07 -6.03
N LYS A 27 5.10 -73.34 -5.67
CA LYS A 27 4.54 -74.49 -6.38
C LYS A 27 3.47 -75.17 -5.54
N ASN A 28 2.34 -75.46 -6.18
CA ASN A 28 1.27 -76.25 -5.60
C ASN A 28 1.43 -77.71 -6.01
N LYS A 29 1.19 -78.63 -5.07
CA LYS A 29 0.99 -80.05 -5.33
C LYS A 29 -0.42 -80.42 -4.90
N TRP A 30 -1.07 -81.28 -5.68
CA TRP A 30 -2.36 -81.84 -5.28
C TRP A 30 -2.17 -82.80 -4.10
N ASP A 31 -2.83 -82.53 -2.98
CA ASP A 31 -2.86 -83.41 -1.84
C ASP A 31 -4.08 -84.32 -1.94
N THR A 32 -3.85 -85.60 -2.19
CA THR A 32 -4.90 -86.62 -2.37
C THR A 32 -5.67 -86.91 -1.08
N GLN A 33 -5.11 -86.62 0.10
CA GLN A 33 -5.78 -86.81 1.39
C GLN A 33 -6.68 -85.62 1.73
N LEU A 34 -6.18 -84.40 1.52
CA LEU A 34 -6.93 -83.16 1.82
C LEU A 34 -7.85 -82.70 0.67
N LYS A 35 -7.84 -83.42 -0.47
CA LYS A 35 -8.59 -83.11 -1.71
C LYS A 35 -8.47 -81.64 -2.14
N ARG A 36 -7.29 -81.05 -1.95
CA ARG A 36 -7.01 -79.65 -2.29
C ARG A 36 -5.56 -79.48 -2.75
N ALA A 37 -5.31 -78.41 -3.51
CA ALA A 37 -3.95 -78.00 -3.82
C ALA A 37 -3.28 -77.42 -2.56
N VAL A 38 -2.15 -78.00 -2.15
CA VAL A 38 -1.35 -77.54 -1.01
C VAL A 38 0.01 -77.06 -1.52
N ARG A 39 0.52 -75.98 -0.92
CA ARG A 39 1.85 -75.44 -1.23
C ARG A 39 2.93 -76.41 -0.77
N VAL A 40 3.91 -76.67 -1.61
CA VAL A 40 5.07 -77.52 -1.25
C VAL A 40 5.96 -76.74 -0.29
N LYS A 41 6.12 -77.24 0.95
CA LYS A 41 7.01 -76.62 1.95
C LYS A 41 8.46 -76.62 1.44
N GLY A 42 9.14 -75.48 1.56
CA GLY A 42 10.56 -75.31 1.19
C GLY A 42 10.83 -74.92 -0.27
N GLN A 43 9.81 -74.77 -1.12
CA GLN A 43 9.97 -74.36 -2.52
C GLN A 43 9.51 -72.92 -2.79
N ASN A 44 9.44 -72.08 -1.75
CA ASN A 44 9.13 -70.66 -1.93
C ASN A 44 10.42 -69.90 -2.21
N ILE A 45 10.58 -69.39 -3.43
CA ILE A 45 11.76 -68.62 -3.82
C ILE A 45 11.36 -67.15 -3.85
N THR A 46 12.10 -66.29 -3.14
CA THR A 46 11.92 -64.85 -3.22
C THR A 46 12.42 -64.35 -4.57
N VAL A 47 11.53 -63.71 -5.32
CA VAL A 47 11.79 -63.23 -6.69
C VAL A 47 11.76 -61.71 -6.80
N GLY A 48 11.44 -60.99 -5.72
CA GLY A 48 11.44 -59.54 -5.69
C GLY A 48 10.95 -58.94 -4.38
N LYS A 49 10.83 -57.61 -4.34
CA LYS A 49 10.30 -56.83 -3.20
C LYS A 49 9.53 -55.60 -3.70
N ILE A 50 8.61 -55.09 -2.88
CA ILE A 50 7.96 -53.79 -3.13
C ILE A 50 8.85 -52.68 -2.55
N VAL A 51 9.18 -51.67 -3.37
CA VAL A 51 10.15 -50.61 -3.03
C VAL A 51 9.74 -49.85 -1.76
N ASP A 52 8.48 -49.43 -1.66
CA ASP A 52 7.97 -48.64 -0.54
C ASP A 52 7.56 -49.49 0.69
N GLY A 53 7.75 -50.82 0.63
CA GLY A 53 7.42 -51.74 1.72
C GLY A 53 5.92 -51.96 1.98
N GLY A 54 5.04 -51.17 1.35
CA GLY A 54 3.59 -51.32 1.39
C GLY A 54 3.07 -52.61 0.74
N LEU A 55 1.75 -52.84 0.84
CA LEU A 55 1.08 -53.97 0.16
C LEU A 55 0.84 -53.70 -1.34
N THR A 56 0.89 -52.43 -1.74
CA THR A 56 0.86 -51.94 -3.13
C THR A 56 2.11 -51.10 -3.39
N GLY A 57 2.48 -50.95 -4.66
CA GLY A 57 3.68 -50.20 -5.05
C GLY A 57 4.46 -50.87 -6.17
N ILE A 58 5.59 -50.26 -6.52
CA ILE A 58 6.48 -50.73 -7.59
C ILE A 58 7.23 -51.96 -7.10
N ILE A 59 7.28 -53.01 -7.92
CA ILE A 59 8.02 -54.25 -7.64
C ILE A 59 9.41 -54.15 -8.25
N GLN A 60 10.42 -54.33 -7.41
CA GLN A 60 11.80 -54.56 -7.83
C GLN A 60 12.05 -56.08 -7.84
N TRP A 61 12.27 -56.64 -9.03
CA TRP A 61 12.56 -58.06 -9.23
C TRP A 61 14.03 -58.38 -8.90
N SER A 62 14.31 -59.61 -8.47
CA SER A 62 15.68 -60.11 -8.28
C SER A 62 16.36 -60.39 -9.62
N GLU A 63 17.68 -60.27 -9.67
CA GLU A 63 18.49 -60.49 -10.89
C GLU A 63 18.22 -61.89 -11.49
N ASP A 64 18.26 -62.94 -10.67
CA ASP A 64 17.96 -64.32 -11.08
C ASP A 64 16.58 -64.50 -11.75
N PHE A 65 15.61 -63.66 -11.38
CA PHE A 65 14.26 -63.72 -11.93
C PHE A 65 14.13 -62.91 -13.22
N LEU A 66 14.88 -61.81 -13.33
CA LEU A 66 15.01 -61.03 -14.56
C LEU A 66 15.75 -61.79 -15.66
N GLU A 67 16.65 -62.70 -15.32
CA GLU A 67 17.26 -63.61 -16.31
C GLU A 67 16.24 -64.62 -16.87
N GLN A 68 15.34 -65.14 -16.02
CA GLN A 68 14.29 -66.07 -16.43
C GLN A 68 13.16 -65.38 -17.22
N TYR A 69 12.90 -64.11 -16.92
CA TYR A 69 11.87 -63.29 -17.59
C TYR A 69 12.46 -61.96 -18.08
N PRO A 70 13.25 -61.95 -19.17
CA PRO A 70 13.94 -60.75 -19.66
C PRO A 70 13.02 -59.58 -20.01
N VAL A 71 11.78 -59.87 -20.38
CA VAL A 71 10.74 -58.87 -20.69
C VAL A 71 10.47 -57.93 -19.50
N LEU A 72 10.68 -58.40 -18.26
CA LEU A 72 10.53 -57.58 -17.06
C LEU A 72 11.65 -56.53 -16.90
N LYS A 73 12.75 -56.63 -17.65
CA LYS A 73 13.79 -55.58 -17.69
C LYS A 73 13.30 -54.34 -18.44
N GLU A 74 12.39 -54.53 -19.40
CA GLU A 74 11.84 -53.46 -20.23
C GLU A 74 10.48 -52.95 -19.73
N LEU A 75 9.94 -53.54 -18.66
CA LEU A 75 8.63 -53.22 -18.09
C LEU A 75 8.73 -52.87 -16.61
N GLN A 76 8.15 -51.73 -16.22
CA GLN A 76 7.87 -51.42 -14.82
C GLN A 76 6.62 -52.17 -14.36
N THR A 77 6.75 -52.95 -13.28
CA THR A 77 5.64 -53.71 -12.70
C THR A 77 5.17 -53.08 -11.39
N LYS A 78 3.88 -52.76 -11.28
CA LYS A 78 3.26 -52.22 -10.07
C LYS A 78 2.15 -53.13 -9.57
N ARG A 79 2.06 -53.32 -8.25
CA ARG A 79 0.93 -54.00 -7.60
C ARG A 79 -0.14 -52.97 -7.21
N CYS A 80 -1.33 -53.12 -7.78
CA CYS A 80 -2.46 -52.21 -7.61
C CYS A 80 -3.66 -52.94 -6.97
N ILE A 81 -4.56 -52.18 -6.35
CA ILE A 81 -5.84 -52.70 -5.84
C ILE A 81 -6.82 -52.78 -7.00
N ASP A 82 -7.51 -53.91 -7.13
CA ASP A 82 -8.62 -54.06 -8.08
C ASP A 82 -9.91 -53.58 -7.40
N ASP A 83 -10.21 -52.29 -7.53
CA ASP A 83 -11.41 -51.69 -6.94
C ASP A 83 -12.70 -52.30 -7.49
N LYS A 84 -12.69 -52.81 -8.72
CA LYS A 84 -13.86 -53.41 -9.38
C LYS A 84 -14.11 -54.84 -8.92
N ALA A 85 -13.06 -55.60 -8.62
CA ALA A 85 -13.17 -57.00 -8.17
C ALA A 85 -13.16 -57.16 -6.65
N SER A 86 -12.92 -56.09 -5.90
CA SER A 86 -13.00 -56.05 -4.43
C SER A 86 -14.47 -55.96 -3.99
N LYS A 87 -14.91 -56.83 -3.07
CA LYS A 87 -16.28 -56.84 -2.52
C LYS A 87 -16.23 -57.00 -0.99
N GLY A 88 -16.81 -56.05 -0.27
CA GLY A 88 -16.84 -56.05 1.20
C GLY A 88 -15.43 -56.00 1.80
N SER A 89 -15.14 -56.82 2.80
CA SER A 89 -13.83 -56.89 3.46
C SER A 89 -12.74 -57.62 2.66
N ARG A 90 -13.02 -58.11 1.44
CA ARG A 90 -12.05 -58.81 0.59
C ARG A 90 -11.50 -57.86 -0.49
N VAL A 91 -10.24 -57.47 -0.30
CA VAL A 91 -9.47 -56.68 -1.27
C VAL A 91 -8.76 -57.61 -2.27
N LYS A 92 -8.99 -57.41 -3.56
CA LYS A 92 -8.25 -58.09 -4.64
C LYS A 92 -7.17 -57.18 -5.19
N TYR A 93 -6.09 -57.79 -5.68
CA TYR A 93 -4.94 -57.09 -6.25
C TYR A 93 -4.66 -57.62 -7.65
N TYR A 94 -4.14 -56.76 -8.51
CA TYR A 94 -3.61 -57.13 -9.82
C TYR A 94 -2.24 -56.50 -10.05
N LEU A 95 -1.52 -57.00 -11.05
CA LEU A 95 -0.25 -56.44 -11.49
C LEU A 95 -0.49 -55.62 -12.76
N GLU A 96 -0.03 -54.38 -12.71
CA GLU A 96 -0.04 -53.45 -13.82
C GLU A 96 1.37 -53.39 -14.41
N PHE A 97 1.48 -53.52 -15.72
CA PHE A 97 2.75 -53.44 -16.46
C PHE A 97 2.74 -52.19 -17.32
N SER A 98 3.74 -51.33 -17.14
CA SER A 98 4.01 -50.15 -17.97
C SER A 98 5.41 -50.26 -18.56
N GLN A 99 5.68 -49.57 -19.66
CA GLN A 99 7.01 -49.56 -20.27
C GLN A 99 8.01 -48.93 -19.29
N ALA A 100 9.14 -49.61 -19.05
CA ALA A 100 10.22 -49.06 -18.25
C ALA A 100 10.75 -47.81 -18.95
N VAL A 101 10.69 -46.68 -18.26
CA VAL A 101 11.19 -45.40 -18.74
C VAL A 101 12.72 -45.51 -18.77
N ARG A 102 13.33 -45.63 -19.97
CA ARG A 102 14.80 -45.67 -20.12
C ARG A 102 15.43 -44.43 -19.50
N ASP A 103 16.63 -44.61 -18.94
CA ASP A 103 17.47 -43.62 -18.23
C ASP A 103 17.56 -42.23 -18.87
N GLU A 104 17.28 -42.06 -20.16
CA GLU A 104 17.19 -40.73 -20.79
C GLU A 104 16.12 -39.82 -20.17
N MET A 105 15.03 -40.39 -19.65
CA MET A 105 14.02 -39.62 -18.92
C MET A 105 14.39 -39.41 -17.47
N GLU A 106 15.17 -40.28 -16.82
CA GLU A 106 15.71 -40.00 -15.49
C GLU A 106 16.78 -38.93 -15.54
N ASP A 107 17.68 -38.95 -16.54
CA ASP A 107 18.64 -37.87 -16.77
C ASP A 107 17.90 -36.57 -17.14
N LYS A 108 16.96 -36.59 -18.09
CA LYS A 108 16.13 -35.40 -18.37
C LYS A 108 15.31 -34.98 -17.14
N MET A 109 14.84 -35.89 -16.30
CA MET A 109 14.17 -35.57 -15.03
C MET A 109 15.14 -35.08 -13.95
N LEU A 110 16.40 -35.49 -13.93
CA LEU A 110 17.44 -35.00 -13.02
C LEU A 110 17.89 -33.61 -13.44
N TYR A 111 18.07 -33.37 -14.74
CA TYR A 111 18.31 -32.06 -15.32
C TYR A 111 17.09 -31.14 -15.16
N VAL A 112 15.87 -31.66 -15.29
CA VAL A 112 14.63 -30.92 -14.98
C VAL A 112 14.47 -30.69 -13.47
N LYS A 113 14.88 -31.61 -12.59
CA LYS A 113 14.90 -31.43 -11.12
C LYS A 113 15.92 -30.39 -10.67
N LYS A 114 17.12 -30.40 -11.23
CA LYS A 114 18.12 -29.35 -11.02
C LYS A 114 17.68 -28.02 -11.64
N ALA A 115 17.07 -28.02 -12.82
CA ALA A 115 16.48 -26.81 -13.42
C ALA A 115 15.24 -26.31 -12.67
N SER A 116 14.52 -27.16 -11.93
CA SER A 116 13.38 -26.75 -11.09
C SER A 116 13.77 -26.22 -9.72
N SER A 117 15.04 -26.35 -9.32
CA SER A 117 15.61 -25.54 -8.22
C SER A 117 15.98 -24.12 -8.65
N VAL A 118 15.96 -23.84 -9.97
CA VAL A 118 16.27 -22.52 -10.51
C VAL A 118 14.99 -21.74 -10.77
N HIS A 119 14.78 -20.68 -10.00
CA HIS A 119 13.65 -19.77 -10.16
C HIS A 119 14.12 -18.43 -10.70
N VAL A 120 13.42 -17.89 -11.69
CA VAL A 120 13.67 -16.53 -12.20
C VAL A 120 12.52 -15.64 -11.75
N LEU A 121 12.83 -14.66 -10.91
CA LEU A 121 11.85 -13.75 -10.30
C LEU A 121 12.10 -12.32 -10.77
N HIS A 122 11.05 -11.54 -10.96
CA HIS A 122 11.14 -10.08 -11.11
C HIS A 122 11.61 -9.46 -9.80
N ALA A 123 12.70 -8.68 -9.84
CA ALA A 123 13.38 -8.27 -8.61
C ALA A 123 13.80 -6.79 -8.57
N GLY A 124 13.94 -6.11 -9.72
CA GLY A 124 14.44 -4.73 -9.71
C GLY A 124 13.52 -3.73 -9.00
N ALA A 125 12.21 -3.88 -9.18
CA ALA A 125 11.26 -2.98 -8.54
C ALA A 125 11.22 -3.19 -7.02
N THR A 126 11.27 -4.45 -6.55
CA THR A 126 11.27 -4.74 -5.11
C THR A 126 12.62 -4.43 -4.46
N TRP A 127 13.74 -4.57 -5.19
CA TRP A 127 15.06 -4.09 -4.76
C TRP A 127 15.09 -2.58 -4.52
N LEU A 128 14.48 -1.81 -5.43
CA LEU A 128 14.29 -0.38 -5.23
C LEU A 128 13.54 -0.11 -3.93
N LEU A 129 12.38 -0.74 -3.74
CA LEU A 129 11.55 -0.55 -2.56
C LEU A 129 12.27 -0.95 -1.27
N ASP A 130 13.04 -2.04 -1.27
CA ASP A 130 13.86 -2.45 -0.13
C ASP A 130 14.82 -1.35 0.28
N ASN A 131 15.51 -0.73 -0.69
CA ASN A 131 16.45 0.35 -0.44
C ASN A 131 15.79 1.69 -0.08
N ILE A 132 14.51 1.89 -0.42
CA ILE A 132 13.71 3.03 0.06
C ILE A 132 13.35 2.84 1.53
N VAL A 133 12.93 1.63 1.92
CA VAL A 133 12.48 1.34 3.28
C VAL A 133 13.62 0.93 4.21
N ALA A 134 14.78 0.57 3.68
CA ALA A 134 15.94 0.14 4.44
C ALA A 134 16.37 1.23 5.43
N SER A 135 16.62 0.81 6.68
CA SER A 135 17.07 1.68 7.78
C SER A 135 16.09 2.81 8.17
N THR A 136 14.85 2.76 7.71
CA THR A 136 13.82 3.75 8.03
C THR A 136 13.13 3.44 9.36
N PRO A 137 12.58 4.47 10.06
CA PRO A 137 11.75 4.26 11.25
C PRO A 137 10.57 3.30 11.01
N LEU A 138 9.98 3.34 9.80
CA LEU A 138 8.89 2.47 9.38
C LEU A 138 9.26 0.99 9.50
N THR A 139 10.37 0.59 8.87
CA THR A 139 10.82 -0.79 8.86
C THR A 139 11.24 -1.24 10.26
N LYS A 140 12.00 -0.40 11.00
CA LYS A 140 12.39 -0.71 12.39
C LYS A 140 11.16 -0.95 13.28
N ALA A 141 10.12 -0.13 13.14
CA ALA A 141 8.87 -0.30 13.88
C ALA A 141 8.12 -1.58 13.47
N LEU A 142 8.03 -1.88 12.17
CA LEU A 142 7.37 -3.10 11.68
C LEU A 142 8.04 -4.36 12.25
N TYR A 143 9.36 -4.49 12.13
CA TYR A 143 10.10 -5.65 12.65
C TYR A 143 10.06 -5.73 14.17
N ALA A 144 10.05 -4.59 14.87
CA ALA A 144 9.99 -4.58 16.32
C ALA A 144 8.60 -4.94 16.86
N THR A 145 7.52 -4.70 16.12
CA THR A 145 6.15 -5.01 16.55
C THR A 145 5.68 -6.38 16.04
N PHE A 146 5.97 -6.72 14.79
CA PHE A 146 5.50 -7.93 14.11
C PHE A 146 6.64 -8.94 13.89
N SER A 147 7.42 -9.22 14.94
CA SER A 147 8.61 -10.09 14.87
C SER A 147 8.30 -11.59 14.79
N ARG A 148 7.11 -12.01 15.22
CA ARG A 148 6.72 -13.43 15.24
C ARG A 148 6.22 -13.89 13.87
N TYR A 149 6.46 -15.16 13.55
CA TYR A 149 5.94 -15.83 12.34
C TYR A 149 6.19 -15.08 11.03
N TYR A 150 7.30 -14.32 10.95
CA TYR A 150 7.64 -13.48 9.81
C TYR A 150 6.53 -12.47 9.41
N ALA A 151 5.71 -12.05 10.37
CA ALA A 151 4.55 -11.19 10.10
C ALA A 151 4.97 -9.84 9.48
N ALA A 152 6.07 -9.23 9.94
CA ALA A 152 6.61 -8.01 9.36
C ALA A 152 6.94 -8.18 7.87
N GLN A 153 7.64 -9.25 7.50
CA GLN A 153 8.00 -9.55 6.11
C GLN A 153 6.76 -9.83 5.25
N LYS A 154 5.78 -10.59 5.79
CA LYS A 154 4.51 -10.87 5.10
C LYS A 154 3.73 -9.57 4.83
N LEU A 155 3.65 -8.68 5.81
CA LEU A 155 2.98 -7.39 5.67
C LEU A 155 3.70 -6.47 4.68
N LEU A 156 5.04 -6.46 4.71
CA LEU A 156 5.83 -5.69 3.75
C LEU A 156 5.66 -6.21 2.32
N SER A 157 5.58 -7.53 2.14
CA SER A 157 5.35 -8.17 0.84
C SER A 157 3.95 -7.86 0.30
N LEU A 158 2.92 -7.89 1.14
CA LEU A 158 1.56 -7.44 0.78
C LEU A 158 1.54 -5.96 0.42
N ALA A 159 2.33 -5.12 1.11
CA ALA A 159 2.45 -3.72 0.78
C ALA A 159 3.15 -3.52 -0.58
N TYR A 160 4.21 -4.27 -0.88
CA TYR A 160 4.89 -4.22 -2.17
C TYR A 160 3.97 -4.63 -3.32
N PHE A 161 3.18 -5.68 -3.13
CA PHE A 161 2.14 -6.05 -4.08
C PHE A 161 1.17 -4.88 -4.33
N LYS A 162 0.74 -4.18 -3.28
CA LYS A 162 -0.17 -3.04 -3.42
C LYS A 162 0.47 -1.80 -4.06
N VAL A 163 1.79 -1.65 -3.94
CA VAL A 163 2.56 -0.59 -4.60
C VAL A 163 2.75 -0.87 -6.09
N LEU A 164 3.09 -2.11 -6.44
CA LEU A 164 3.41 -2.52 -7.81
C LEU A 164 2.17 -2.87 -8.64
N GLU A 165 1.14 -3.42 -7.99
CA GLU A 165 -0.11 -3.88 -8.60
C GLU A 165 -1.35 -3.25 -7.92
N PRO A 166 -1.54 -1.91 -8.05
CA PRO A 166 -2.63 -1.13 -7.46
C PRO A 166 -4.00 -1.79 -7.53
N SER A 167 -4.38 -2.15 -8.77
CA SER A 167 -5.74 -2.47 -9.17
C SER A 167 -6.09 -3.94 -8.90
N LYS A 168 -5.07 -4.80 -8.78
CA LYS A 168 -5.25 -6.23 -8.54
C LYS A 168 -5.77 -6.46 -7.13
N ALA A 169 -6.77 -7.31 -6.97
CA ALA A 169 -7.29 -7.64 -5.65
C ALA A 169 -6.32 -8.59 -4.90
N MET A 170 -6.43 -8.64 -3.56
CA MET A 170 -5.52 -9.42 -2.70
C MET A 170 -5.50 -10.93 -3.01
N TYR A 171 -6.52 -11.50 -3.67
CA TYR A 171 -6.50 -12.91 -4.05
C TYR A 171 -5.50 -13.22 -5.19
N LEU A 172 -5.08 -12.21 -5.96
CA LEU A 172 -4.04 -12.34 -7.00
C LEU A 172 -2.62 -12.20 -6.44
N TYR A 173 -2.47 -12.07 -5.12
CA TYR A 173 -1.17 -11.98 -4.48
C TYR A 173 -0.33 -13.24 -4.69
N GLU A 174 -0.98 -14.41 -4.67
CA GLU A 174 -0.29 -15.70 -4.78
C GLU A 174 0.45 -15.83 -6.12
N ASP A 175 -0.23 -15.53 -7.24
CA ASP A 175 0.35 -15.53 -8.58
C ASP A 175 1.49 -14.51 -8.71
N PHE A 176 1.33 -13.34 -8.09
CA PHE A 176 2.35 -12.30 -8.07
C PHE A 176 3.60 -12.73 -7.28
N ALA A 177 3.41 -13.35 -6.12
CA ALA A 177 4.50 -13.81 -5.26
C ALA A 177 5.31 -14.95 -5.89
N GLN A 178 4.70 -15.77 -6.76
CA GLN A 178 5.42 -16.82 -7.51
C GLN A 178 6.40 -16.27 -8.55
N THR A 179 6.18 -15.04 -9.03
CA THR A 179 6.95 -14.44 -10.14
C THR A 179 7.81 -13.26 -9.70
N THR A 180 7.73 -12.83 -8.44
CA THR A 180 8.38 -11.61 -7.95
C THR A 180 9.17 -11.88 -6.67
N ARG A 181 10.39 -11.34 -6.58
CA ARG A 181 11.22 -11.37 -5.36
C ARG A 181 10.57 -10.48 -4.30
N LEU A 182 10.25 -11.04 -3.15
CA LEU A 182 9.58 -10.34 -2.04
C LEU A 182 10.32 -10.53 -0.71
N PRO A 183 10.17 -9.62 0.26
CA PRO A 183 10.74 -9.76 1.60
C PRO A 183 10.35 -11.08 2.30
N TYR A 184 9.15 -11.58 2.01
CA TYR A 184 8.72 -12.92 2.37
C TYR A 184 8.60 -13.77 1.10
N HIS A 185 9.50 -14.73 0.96
CA HIS A 185 9.70 -15.49 -0.27
C HIS A 185 8.57 -16.48 -0.60
N ARG A 186 7.88 -17.02 0.40
CA ARG A 186 6.81 -18.02 0.17
C ARG A 186 5.49 -17.32 -0.24
N PRO A 187 4.85 -17.74 -1.34
CA PRO A 187 3.50 -17.26 -1.69
C PRO A 187 2.51 -17.52 -0.55
N LEU A 188 1.62 -16.55 -0.30
CA LEU A 188 0.57 -16.68 0.71
C LEU A 188 -0.75 -16.92 0.01
N ASN A 189 -1.42 -18.04 0.33
CA ASN A 189 -2.78 -18.26 -0.12
C ASN A 189 -3.77 -17.28 0.55
N ILE A 190 -4.95 -17.12 -0.06
CA ILE A 190 -5.96 -16.17 0.41
C ILE A 190 -6.42 -16.43 1.86
N GLY A 191 -6.43 -17.69 2.30
CA GLY A 191 -6.78 -18.07 3.67
C GLY A 191 -5.75 -17.55 4.68
N SER A 192 -4.46 -17.70 4.37
CA SER A 192 -3.35 -17.20 5.19
C SER A 192 -3.31 -15.69 5.24
N ILE A 193 -3.54 -15.02 4.11
CA ILE A 193 -3.68 -13.55 4.06
C ILE A 193 -4.84 -13.11 4.95
N THR A 194 -6.00 -13.75 4.83
CA THR A 194 -7.18 -13.40 5.64
C THR A 194 -6.91 -13.56 7.13
N LYS A 195 -6.30 -14.68 7.54
CA LYS A 195 -5.89 -14.91 8.94
C LYS A 195 -4.90 -13.84 9.42
N LEU A 196 -3.87 -13.52 8.63
CA LEU A 196 -2.89 -12.48 8.96
C LEU A 196 -3.58 -11.13 9.19
N LEU A 197 -4.48 -10.72 8.29
CA LEU A 197 -5.18 -9.44 8.40
C LEU A 197 -6.16 -9.39 9.59
N GLN A 198 -6.73 -10.52 10.00
CA GLN A 198 -7.60 -10.63 11.17
C GLN A 198 -6.83 -10.54 12.50
N HIS A 199 -5.56 -10.95 12.53
CA HIS A 199 -4.70 -10.86 13.72
C HIS A 199 -4.15 -9.46 13.96
N ILE A 200 -4.30 -8.54 13.01
CA ILE A 200 -3.93 -7.13 13.21
C ILE A 200 -5.06 -6.44 13.98
N ASP A 201 -4.83 -6.24 15.27
CA ASP A 201 -5.72 -5.54 16.18
C ASP A 201 -5.26 -4.10 16.48
N ASP A 202 -6.12 -3.35 17.19
CA ASP A 202 -5.89 -1.94 17.51
C ASP A 202 -4.68 -1.78 18.46
N ASP A 203 -4.41 -2.76 19.35
CA ASP A 203 -3.27 -2.77 20.26
C ASP A 203 -1.93 -2.97 19.52
N SER A 204 -1.89 -3.87 18.54
CA SER A 204 -0.71 -4.09 17.70
C SER A 204 -0.40 -2.86 16.85
N ILE A 205 -1.43 -2.23 16.27
CA ILE A 205 -1.28 -0.97 15.52
C ILE A 205 -0.77 0.13 16.45
N ASP A 206 -1.32 0.21 17.67
CA ASP A 206 -0.89 1.22 18.64
C ASP A 206 0.58 1.08 19.04
N HIS A 207 1.00 -0.15 19.34
CA HIS A 207 2.39 -0.46 19.65
C HIS A 207 3.32 -0.14 18.48
N PHE A 208 2.89 -0.46 17.26
CA PHE A 208 3.61 -0.08 16.04
C PHE A 208 3.76 1.44 15.92
N LEU A 209 2.69 2.22 16.09
CA LEU A 209 2.74 3.68 15.97
C LEU A 209 3.63 4.32 17.05
N LYS A 210 3.58 3.82 18.29
CA LYS A 210 4.50 4.26 19.36
C LYS A 210 5.97 4.03 19.00
N LYS A 211 6.30 2.83 18.52
CA LYS A 211 7.66 2.52 18.08
C LYS A 211 8.09 3.36 16.88
N LEU A 212 7.19 3.57 15.92
CA LEU A 212 7.42 4.39 14.74
C LEU A 212 7.79 5.82 15.12
N ASN A 213 7.03 6.43 16.04
CA ASN A 213 7.28 7.80 16.49
C ASN A 213 8.57 7.91 17.30
N LYS A 214 8.85 6.92 18.15
CA LYS A 214 10.13 6.83 18.87
C LYS A 214 11.32 6.78 17.91
N PHE A 215 11.30 5.84 16.95
CA PHE A 215 12.39 5.72 15.97
C PHE A 215 12.49 6.91 15.04
N THR A 216 11.38 7.59 14.75
CA THR A 216 11.39 8.83 13.96
C THR A 216 12.15 9.91 14.71
N GLN A 217 11.84 10.14 15.99
CA GLN A 217 12.52 11.15 16.81
C GLN A 217 14.01 10.88 16.98
N GLU A 218 14.42 9.62 17.10
CA GLU A 218 15.84 9.23 17.14
C GLU A 218 16.59 9.58 15.85
N THR A 219 15.89 9.64 14.72
CA THR A 219 16.46 10.00 13.41
C THR A 219 16.28 11.47 13.02
N GLU A 220 15.44 12.21 13.75
CA GLU A 220 15.25 13.64 13.51
C GLU A 220 16.51 14.39 13.96
N ASP A 221 17.10 15.14 13.03
CA ASP A 221 18.37 15.84 13.27
C ASP A 221 18.18 16.89 14.36
N SER A 222 18.92 16.72 15.47
CA SER A 222 18.88 17.65 16.61
C SER A 222 19.34 19.07 16.25
N ASN A 223 20.02 19.25 15.12
CA ASN A 223 20.46 20.56 14.63
C ASN A 223 19.39 21.30 13.79
N GLN A 224 18.25 20.67 13.50
CA GLN A 224 17.23 21.28 12.66
C GLN A 224 16.35 22.24 13.48
N LYS A 225 16.28 23.52 13.05
CA LYS A 225 15.46 24.55 13.73
C LYS A 225 13.96 24.24 13.76
N ASN A 226 13.40 23.84 12.60
CA ASN A 226 11.96 23.62 12.42
C ASN A 226 11.72 22.28 11.73
N ILE A 227 10.87 21.44 12.32
CA ILE A 227 10.40 20.16 11.77
C ILE A 227 8.94 20.34 11.36
N TYR A 228 8.55 19.91 10.15
CA TYR A 228 7.21 20.13 9.61
C TYR A 228 6.45 18.81 9.43
N TYR A 229 5.28 18.72 10.06
CA TYR A 229 4.38 17.58 9.92
C TYR A 229 3.16 17.98 9.10
N ALA A 230 2.98 17.38 7.93
CA ALA A 230 1.81 17.56 7.08
C ALA A 230 0.62 16.77 7.64
N LEU A 231 -0.49 17.46 7.88
CA LEU A 231 -1.78 16.88 8.20
C LEU A 231 -2.69 16.96 6.98
N ASP A 232 -3.15 15.81 6.50
CA ASP A 232 -4.11 15.74 5.40
C ASP A 232 -5.18 14.68 5.67
N SER A 233 -6.41 14.93 5.21
CA SER A 233 -7.51 13.97 5.25
C SER A 233 -8.04 13.69 3.88
N THR A 234 -8.51 12.46 3.71
CA THR A 234 -8.93 12.00 2.41
C THR A 234 -9.99 10.91 2.55
N SER A 235 -11.07 11.03 1.78
CA SER A 235 -12.20 10.11 1.78
C SER A 235 -11.91 8.85 0.97
N ILE A 236 -12.49 7.73 1.39
CA ILE A 236 -12.50 6.44 0.70
C ILE A 236 -13.95 6.00 0.57
N SER A 237 -14.44 5.90 -0.66
CA SER A 237 -15.80 5.41 -0.94
C SER A 237 -15.87 3.89 -0.80
N THR A 238 -16.96 3.38 -0.23
CA THR A 238 -17.15 1.94 -0.02
C THR A 238 -18.57 1.49 -0.35
N TYR A 239 -18.67 0.30 -0.96
CA TYR A 239 -19.95 -0.36 -1.27
C TYR A 239 -20.42 -1.31 -0.16
N ALA A 240 -19.60 -1.55 0.87
CA ALA A 240 -19.96 -2.54 1.88
C ALA A 240 -21.11 -2.02 2.76
N LYS A 241 -22.17 -2.83 2.86
CA LYS A 241 -23.38 -2.48 3.62
C LYS A 241 -23.15 -2.52 5.14
N ASP A 242 -22.24 -3.40 5.58
CA ASP A 242 -22.01 -3.76 7.01
C ASP A 242 -20.74 -3.15 7.63
N LEU A 243 -20.26 -2.01 7.13
CA LEU A 243 -19.14 -1.28 7.72
C LEU A 243 -19.64 -0.30 8.78
N SER A 244 -19.22 -0.48 10.04
CA SER A 244 -19.60 0.37 11.19
C SER A 244 -19.21 1.85 11.04
N TYR A 245 -18.24 2.17 10.18
CA TYR A 245 -17.74 3.53 9.96
C TYR A 245 -18.15 4.14 8.60
N ALA A 246 -18.95 3.42 7.81
CA ALA A 246 -19.35 3.86 6.47
C ALA A 246 -20.67 4.64 6.54
N GLU A 247 -20.60 5.96 6.41
CA GLU A 247 -21.76 6.87 6.46
C GLU A 247 -21.82 7.73 5.19
N TRP A 248 -23.00 8.29 4.91
CA TRP A 248 -23.19 9.20 3.77
C TRP A 248 -22.47 10.53 4.07
N GLY A 249 -21.51 10.90 3.22
CA GLY A 249 -20.70 12.11 3.35
C GLY A 249 -20.71 12.96 2.08
N HIS A 250 -20.22 14.21 2.17
CA HIS A 250 -20.10 15.11 1.03
C HIS A 250 -18.96 14.63 0.13
N ASN A 251 -19.27 13.86 -0.90
CA ASN A 251 -18.26 13.27 -1.77
C ASN A 251 -17.54 14.36 -2.60
N LYS A 252 -16.21 14.42 -2.52
CA LYS A 252 -15.41 15.26 -3.43
C LYS A 252 -15.39 14.70 -4.86
N ASP A 253 -15.72 13.41 -5.04
CA ASP A 253 -15.68 12.68 -6.31
C ASP A 253 -17.08 12.50 -6.96
N GLY A 254 -18.15 13.05 -6.38
CA GLY A 254 -19.50 13.04 -6.97
C GLY A 254 -20.29 11.71 -6.88
N ASP A 255 -19.72 10.63 -6.38
CA ASP A 255 -20.43 9.33 -6.24
C ASP A 255 -21.39 9.31 -5.03
N THR A 256 -22.60 8.77 -5.20
CA THR A 256 -23.60 8.54 -4.14
C THR A 256 -23.31 7.25 -3.36
N LEU A 257 -22.16 7.20 -2.69
CA LEU A 257 -21.72 6.03 -1.91
C LEU A 257 -21.37 6.42 -0.47
N LYS A 258 -21.55 5.45 0.45
CA LYS A 258 -21.06 5.57 1.83
C LYS A 258 -19.53 5.74 1.82
N GLN A 259 -19.02 6.59 2.69
CA GLN A 259 -17.61 6.97 2.74
C GLN A 259 -17.02 6.75 4.12
N ILE A 260 -15.71 6.50 4.11
CA ILE A 260 -14.86 6.44 5.28
C ILE A 260 -13.79 7.51 5.09
N ASN A 261 -13.53 8.33 6.10
CA ASN A 261 -12.46 9.31 6.05
C ASN A 261 -11.20 8.75 6.70
N VAL A 262 -10.06 9.04 6.10
CA VAL A 262 -8.75 8.68 6.65
C VAL A 262 -7.91 9.93 6.75
N VAL A 263 -7.38 10.20 7.95
CA VAL A 263 -6.41 11.26 8.19
C VAL A 263 -5.01 10.66 8.30
N PHE A 264 -4.02 11.32 7.74
CA PHE A 264 -2.60 10.96 7.82
C PHE A 264 -1.80 12.14 8.39
N LEU A 265 -0.81 11.81 9.21
CA LEU A 265 0.22 12.75 9.66
C LEU A 265 1.56 12.26 9.15
N VAL A 266 2.29 13.09 8.41
CA VAL A 266 3.52 12.71 7.72
C VAL A 266 4.62 13.73 7.94
N ASN A 267 5.84 13.25 8.19
CA ASN A 267 7.02 14.11 8.21
C ASN A 267 7.33 14.56 6.77
N GLN A 268 7.22 15.87 6.51
CA GLN A 268 7.34 16.42 5.15
C GLN A 268 8.73 16.18 4.54
N ARG A 269 9.78 16.16 5.37
CA ARG A 269 11.15 15.98 4.91
C ARG A 269 11.42 14.54 4.51
N THR A 270 11.10 13.59 5.37
CA THR A 270 11.43 12.17 5.14
C THR A 270 10.37 11.43 4.33
N GLY A 271 9.15 11.96 4.29
CA GLY A 271 8.00 11.28 3.70
C GLY A 271 7.49 10.12 4.55
N CYS A 272 8.06 9.92 5.73
CA CYS A 272 7.66 8.86 6.66
C CYS A 272 6.32 9.26 7.30
N PRO A 273 5.28 8.42 7.20
CA PRO A 273 4.07 8.64 7.97
C PRO A 273 4.33 8.35 9.45
N LEU A 274 3.60 9.06 10.30
CA LEU A 274 3.72 9.05 11.76
C LEU A 274 2.42 8.57 12.40
N TYR A 275 1.29 8.87 11.76
CA TYR A 275 -0.02 8.53 12.26
C TYR A 275 -1.01 8.35 11.12
N TYR A 276 -1.97 7.46 11.31
CA TYR A 276 -3.19 7.43 10.52
C TYR A 276 -4.38 7.09 11.39
N ARG A 277 -5.56 7.54 10.96
CA ARG A 277 -6.82 7.15 11.60
C ARG A 277 -7.95 7.08 10.60
N VAL A 278 -8.74 6.03 10.74
CA VAL A 278 -9.97 5.80 10.00
C VAL A 278 -11.15 6.29 10.86
N PHE A 279 -12.04 7.11 10.29
CA PHE A 279 -13.21 7.64 10.99
C PHE A 279 -14.41 7.82 10.04
N SER A 280 -15.58 8.12 10.60
CA SER A 280 -16.82 8.19 9.83
C SER A 280 -16.79 9.29 8.76
N GLY A 281 -17.31 8.99 7.57
CA GLY A 281 -17.46 9.93 6.46
C GLY A 281 -18.26 11.19 6.78
N SER A 282 -19.15 11.15 7.77
CA SER A 282 -19.97 12.29 8.20
C SER A 282 -19.24 13.28 9.10
N THR A 283 -18.10 12.88 9.67
CA THR A 283 -17.37 13.69 10.67
C THR A 283 -16.58 14.81 9.98
N PRO A 284 -16.83 16.09 10.29
CA PRO A 284 -16.11 17.20 9.68
C PRO A 284 -14.62 17.21 10.08
N ASP A 285 -13.73 17.53 9.14
CA ASP A 285 -12.28 17.62 9.36
C ASP A 285 -11.92 18.52 10.56
N VAL A 286 -12.65 19.63 10.76
CA VAL A 286 -12.49 20.56 11.88
C VAL A 286 -12.50 19.84 13.24
N SER A 287 -13.30 18.78 13.39
CA SER A 287 -13.43 18.06 14.66
C SER A 287 -12.27 17.12 14.97
N THR A 288 -11.46 16.78 13.97
CA THR A 288 -10.38 15.79 14.09
C THR A 288 -9.16 16.31 14.84
N VAL A 289 -8.86 17.62 14.78
CA VAL A 289 -7.72 18.27 15.46
C VAL A 289 -7.71 17.97 16.95
N SER A 290 -8.88 18.01 17.59
CA SER A 290 -9.00 17.77 19.03
C SER A 290 -8.63 16.34 19.43
N HIS A 291 -8.96 15.39 18.57
CA HIS A 291 -8.57 13.99 18.78
C HIS A 291 -7.09 13.82 18.50
N LEU A 292 -6.59 14.38 17.39
CA LEU A 292 -5.19 14.33 17.02
C LEU A 292 -4.29 14.85 18.15
N LEU A 293 -4.63 15.98 18.78
CA LEU A 293 -3.85 16.52 19.91
C LEU A 293 -3.78 15.57 21.12
N LYS A 294 -4.83 14.79 21.38
CA LYS A 294 -4.79 13.75 22.43
C LYS A 294 -3.88 12.60 22.01
N GLU A 295 -3.91 12.22 20.73
CA GLU A 295 -3.05 11.19 20.17
C GLU A 295 -1.58 11.62 20.16
N TYR A 296 -1.28 12.91 19.94
CA TYR A 296 0.07 13.45 20.10
C TYR A 296 0.66 13.15 21.48
N ALA A 297 -0.14 13.31 22.54
CA ALA A 297 0.26 12.98 23.90
C ALA A 297 0.37 11.47 24.14
N ARG A 298 -0.53 10.67 23.55
CA ARG A 298 -0.65 9.23 23.79
C ARG A 298 0.40 8.40 23.03
N LEU A 299 0.73 8.82 21.81
CA LEU A 299 1.68 8.18 20.89
C LEU A 299 3.08 8.79 20.97
N ASP A 300 3.28 9.71 21.91
CA ASP A 300 4.54 10.42 22.13
C ASP A 300 5.09 11.04 20.85
N LEU A 301 4.25 11.77 20.10
CA LEU A 301 4.66 12.49 18.90
C LEU A 301 5.53 13.69 19.27
N ASN A 302 6.45 14.07 18.38
CA ASN A 302 7.29 15.24 18.58
C ASN A 302 6.44 16.52 18.68
N ARG A 303 6.35 17.09 19.88
CA ARG A 303 5.58 18.30 20.16
C ARG A 303 6.23 19.58 19.65
N MET A 304 7.52 19.54 19.34
CA MET A 304 8.26 20.67 18.75
C MET A 304 8.03 20.76 17.23
N ALA A 305 7.50 19.71 16.60
CA ALA A 305 7.19 19.75 15.18
C ALA A 305 5.99 20.68 14.91
N ILE A 306 6.08 21.45 13.83
CA ILE A 306 5.07 22.38 13.38
C ILE A 306 4.06 21.64 12.52
N MET A 307 2.81 21.60 12.97
CA MET A 307 1.72 20.96 12.24
C MET A 307 1.23 21.87 11.10
N VAL A 308 1.37 21.42 9.86
CA VAL A 308 0.90 22.13 8.67
C VAL A 308 -0.41 21.52 8.20
N ALA A 309 -1.49 22.30 8.21
CA ALA A 309 -2.84 21.81 7.88
C ALA A 309 -3.58 22.71 6.88
N ASP A 310 -4.57 22.11 6.20
CA ASP A 310 -5.38 22.80 5.21
C ASP A 310 -6.47 23.71 5.79
N ARG A 311 -7.08 24.50 4.91
CA ARG A 311 -8.18 25.42 5.20
C ARG A 311 -9.40 24.75 5.84
N GLY A 312 -9.56 23.44 5.64
CA GLY A 312 -10.58 22.63 6.31
C GLY A 312 -10.42 22.54 7.84
N TYR A 313 -9.20 22.70 8.35
CA TYR A 313 -8.88 22.58 9.78
C TYR A 313 -8.90 23.93 10.51
N GLY A 314 -8.85 25.04 9.77
CA GLY A 314 -8.82 26.41 10.28
C GLY A 314 -10.15 26.84 10.89
N SER A 315 -10.25 26.75 12.23
CA SER A 315 -11.32 27.35 13.02
C SER A 315 -10.77 28.00 14.28
N VAL A 316 -11.45 29.03 14.79
CA VAL A 316 -11.08 29.73 16.04
C VAL A 316 -10.95 28.74 17.20
N LYS A 317 -11.88 27.78 17.31
CA LYS A 317 -11.85 26.73 18.34
C LYS A 317 -10.63 25.81 18.22
N ASN A 318 -10.20 25.48 17.01
CA ASN A 318 -9.00 24.66 16.81
C ASN A 318 -7.73 25.43 17.12
N ILE A 319 -7.65 26.70 16.73
CA ILE A 319 -6.54 27.59 17.08
C ILE A 319 -6.42 27.70 18.60
N HIS A 320 -7.54 27.91 19.32
CA HIS A 320 -7.53 27.92 20.79
C HIS A 320 -6.93 26.63 21.36
N LYS A 321 -7.34 25.47 20.84
CA LYS A 321 -6.84 24.17 21.30
C LYS A 321 -5.36 23.95 20.99
N LEU A 322 -4.86 24.47 19.87
CA LEU A 322 -3.45 24.37 19.52
C LEU A 322 -2.58 25.16 20.50
N TYR A 323 -2.98 26.39 20.84
CA TYR A 323 -2.32 27.16 21.90
C TYR A 323 -2.42 26.47 23.26
N GLN A 324 -3.62 26.03 23.67
CA GLN A 324 -3.81 25.35 24.95
C GLN A 324 -2.98 24.06 25.07
N CYS A 325 -2.69 23.36 23.96
CA CYS A 325 -1.88 22.15 23.95
C CYS A 325 -0.39 22.42 23.69
N ASN A 326 0.03 23.68 23.53
CA ASN A 326 1.38 24.08 23.13
C ASN A 326 1.86 23.34 21.87
N GLN A 327 0.98 23.21 20.87
CA GLN A 327 1.30 22.57 19.59
C GLN A 327 1.45 23.63 18.51
N SER A 328 2.67 23.81 18.00
CA SER A 328 2.94 24.77 16.93
C SER A 328 2.29 24.37 15.60
N PHE A 329 1.92 25.38 14.81
CA PHE A 329 1.10 25.19 13.62
C PHE A 329 1.40 26.17 12.48
N ILE A 330 1.06 25.73 11.26
CA ILE A 330 0.80 26.57 10.09
C ILE A 330 -0.54 26.14 9.51
N ILE A 331 -1.52 27.04 9.48
CA ILE A 331 -2.87 26.73 8.98
C ILE A 331 -3.29 27.79 7.98
N ASN A 332 -3.90 27.36 6.87
CA ASN A 332 -4.58 28.26 5.95
C ASN A 332 -5.93 28.70 6.53
N LEU A 333 -6.15 30.00 6.71
CA LEU A 333 -7.41 30.51 7.21
C LEU A 333 -8.36 30.91 6.09
N LYS A 334 -9.65 30.81 6.39
CA LYS A 334 -10.67 31.34 5.49
C LYS A 334 -10.61 32.87 5.51
N THR A 335 -10.55 33.49 4.33
CA THR A 335 -10.58 34.95 4.18
C THR A 335 -11.86 35.60 4.72
N CYS A 336 -12.94 34.81 4.90
CA CYS A 336 -14.19 35.27 5.50
C CYS A 336 -14.11 35.50 7.02
N PHE A 337 -13.04 35.08 7.70
CA PHE A 337 -12.87 35.44 9.11
C PHE A 337 -12.66 36.94 9.24
N SER A 338 -13.33 37.57 10.21
CA SER A 338 -13.30 39.02 10.42
C SER A 338 -11.88 39.57 10.57
N ILE A 339 -11.03 38.85 11.30
CA ILE A 339 -9.62 39.23 11.46
C ILE A 339 -8.90 39.27 10.12
N CYS A 340 -9.03 38.22 9.30
CA CYS A 340 -8.42 38.17 7.97
C CYS A 340 -8.97 39.27 7.07
N LYS A 341 -10.30 39.47 7.04
CA LYS A 341 -10.95 40.49 6.20
C LYS A 341 -10.45 41.90 6.54
N ASN A 342 -10.34 42.22 7.82
CA ASN A 342 -9.86 43.53 8.27
C ASN A 342 -8.40 43.77 7.85
N LEU A 343 -7.53 42.79 8.07
CA LEU A 343 -6.11 42.89 7.70
C LEU A 343 -5.91 42.96 6.18
N ILE A 344 -6.72 42.23 5.40
CA ILE A 344 -6.71 42.31 3.94
C ILE A 344 -7.11 43.71 3.49
N VAL A 345 -8.20 44.27 3.99
CA VAL A 345 -8.68 45.60 3.57
C VAL A 345 -7.65 46.69 3.90
N GLN A 346 -7.06 46.63 5.09
CA GLN A 346 -6.06 47.61 5.55
C GLN A 346 -4.79 47.57 4.70
N ASN A 347 -4.36 46.38 4.28
CA ASN A 347 -3.07 46.18 3.60
C ASN A 347 -3.21 45.87 2.10
N LEU A 348 -4.40 46.03 1.51
CA LEU A 348 -4.62 45.70 0.10
C LEU A 348 -3.76 46.58 -0.84
N ASN A 349 -3.67 47.88 -0.55
CA ASN A 349 -2.85 48.79 -1.36
C ASN A 349 -1.36 48.41 -1.30
N TYR A 350 -0.89 47.96 -0.13
CA TYR A 350 0.46 47.44 0.02
C TYR A 350 0.67 46.17 -0.81
N LEU A 351 -0.27 45.22 -0.77
CA LEU A 351 -0.18 43.98 -1.56
C LEU A 351 -0.22 44.23 -3.08
N LEU A 352 -0.96 45.24 -3.53
CA LEU A 352 -1.06 45.60 -4.95
C LEU A 352 0.15 46.37 -5.48
N ASP A 353 0.96 46.96 -4.61
CA ASP A 353 2.18 47.65 -5.00
C ASP A 353 3.22 46.64 -5.54
N PRO A 354 3.68 46.79 -6.80
CA PRO A 354 4.68 45.92 -7.39
C PRO A 354 6.00 45.85 -6.60
N CYS A 355 6.32 46.86 -5.80
CA CYS A 355 7.52 46.88 -4.96
C CYS A 355 7.50 45.79 -3.88
N ASN A 356 6.32 45.29 -3.51
CA ASN A 356 6.14 44.25 -2.48
C ASN A 356 6.04 42.84 -3.08
N TYR A 357 6.32 42.70 -4.37
CA TYR A 357 6.35 41.42 -5.07
C TYR A 357 7.58 40.61 -4.67
N ASN A 358 7.38 39.42 -4.11
CA ASN A 358 8.44 38.52 -3.75
C ASN A 358 8.68 37.50 -4.88
N ILE A 359 9.86 37.60 -5.51
CA ILE A 359 10.26 36.74 -6.64
C ILE A 359 10.35 35.27 -6.23
N ALA A 360 10.79 34.96 -5.02
CA ALA A 360 11.02 33.58 -4.58
C ALA A 360 9.74 32.75 -4.51
N ILE A 361 8.59 33.41 -4.31
CA ILE A 361 7.27 32.76 -4.25
C ILE A 361 6.31 33.25 -5.34
N SER A 362 6.79 34.12 -6.23
CA SER A 362 6.03 34.78 -7.31
C SER A 362 4.73 35.45 -6.86
N GLN A 363 4.71 36.05 -5.66
CA GLN A 363 3.51 36.62 -5.03
C GLN A 363 3.86 37.86 -4.21
N SER A 364 2.92 38.81 -4.09
CA SER A 364 3.07 39.90 -3.11
C SER A 364 2.74 39.41 -1.71
N VAL A 365 3.47 39.89 -0.71
CA VAL A 365 3.37 39.38 0.66
C VAL A 365 3.30 40.48 1.67
N TYR A 366 2.43 40.29 2.66
CA TYR A 366 2.40 41.07 3.88
C TYR A 366 2.36 40.13 5.10
N THR A 367 3.09 40.47 6.16
CA THR A 367 3.05 39.70 7.42
C THR A 367 2.78 40.64 8.57
N GLU A 368 1.80 40.29 9.40
CA GLU A 368 1.47 41.01 10.61
C GLU A 368 1.62 40.14 11.84
N LYS A 369 2.25 40.68 12.89
CA LYS A 369 2.32 40.04 14.19
C LYS A 369 1.18 40.58 15.05
N ILE A 370 0.27 39.70 15.45
CA ILE A 370 -0.86 40.02 16.34
C ILE A 370 -0.73 39.26 17.67
N MET A 371 -1.33 39.83 18.72
CA MET A 371 -1.51 39.13 19.99
C MET A 371 -2.85 38.39 19.99
N TRP A 372 -2.82 37.11 19.69
CA TRP A 372 -4.00 36.26 19.66
C TRP A 372 -4.47 35.96 21.07
N SER A 373 -5.76 36.23 21.35
CA SER A 373 -6.34 35.98 22.66
C SER A 373 -7.18 34.70 22.65
N TYR A 374 -6.97 33.81 23.61
CA TYR A 374 -7.67 32.52 23.73
C TYR A 374 -8.06 32.22 25.19
N PRO A 375 -9.07 31.35 25.45
CA PRO A 375 -9.41 30.94 26.80
C PRO A 375 -8.32 30.03 27.39
N GLY A 376 -7.86 30.28 28.63
CA GLY A 376 -6.87 29.43 29.29
C GLY A 376 -7.39 28.06 29.75
N ASN A 377 -8.71 27.83 29.81
CA ASN A 377 -9.29 26.56 30.23
C ASN A 377 -9.84 25.72 29.06
N TYR A 378 -9.68 24.39 29.15
CA TYR A 378 -10.03 23.45 28.08
C TYR A 378 -11.55 23.23 27.88
N ASN A 379 -12.37 23.60 28.87
CA ASN A 379 -13.76 23.13 28.96
C ASN A 379 -14.84 24.16 28.61
N SER A 380 -14.54 25.45 28.38
CA SER A 380 -15.58 26.38 27.92
C SER A 380 -15.05 27.72 27.39
N ASP A 381 -15.59 28.18 26.25
CA ASP A 381 -15.59 29.60 25.84
C ASP A 381 -16.58 30.39 26.73
N THR A 382 -16.45 30.30 28.05
CA THR A 382 -17.28 31.10 28.96
C THR A 382 -16.67 32.48 29.16
N VAL A 383 -17.53 33.49 29.27
CA VAL A 383 -17.17 34.89 29.53
C VAL A 383 -16.35 35.06 30.82
N ARG A 384 -16.40 34.09 31.74
CA ARG A 384 -15.66 34.07 33.01
C ARG A 384 -14.27 33.41 32.94
N CYS A 385 -13.86 32.87 31.79
CA CYS A 385 -12.53 32.28 31.66
C CYS A 385 -11.46 33.37 31.56
N LYS A 386 -10.38 33.24 32.32
CA LYS A 386 -9.16 34.03 32.12
C LYS A 386 -8.68 33.84 30.69
N ARG A 387 -8.53 34.95 29.95
CA ARG A 387 -8.00 34.92 28.60
C ARG A 387 -6.50 35.07 28.64
N GLU A 388 -5.81 34.17 27.95
CA GLU A 388 -4.39 34.26 27.71
C GLU A 388 -4.16 34.94 26.35
N LYS A 389 -2.94 35.44 26.16
CA LYS A 389 -2.53 36.10 24.92
C LYS A 389 -1.18 35.54 24.53
N ASP A 390 -1.06 35.16 23.28
CA ASP A 390 0.20 34.71 22.70
C ASP A 390 0.34 35.27 21.28
N GLN A 391 1.55 35.25 20.75
CA GLN A 391 1.84 35.78 19.43
C GLN A 391 1.27 34.88 18.32
N MET A 392 0.80 35.53 17.26
CA MET A 392 0.42 34.90 16.01
C MET A 392 0.95 35.75 14.87
N TYR A 393 1.56 35.09 13.89
CA TYR A 393 1.94 35.67 12.62
C TYR A 393 0.86 35.39 11.59
N VAL A 394 0.34 36.44 10.96
CA VAL A 394 -0.63 36.35 9.87
C VAL A 394 0.05 36.76 8.58
N HIS A 395 0.29 35.79 7.70
CA HIS A 395 0.89 35.99 6.40
C HIS A 395 -0.19 36.06 5.32
N ILE A 396 -0.26 37.17 4.61
CA ILE A 396 -1.20 37.40 3.50
C ILE A 396 -0.40 37.36 2.21
N TYR A 397 -0.80 36.47 1.30
CA TYR A 397 -0.21 36.31 -0.02
C TYR A 397 -1.22 36.74 -1.07
N LEU A 398 -0.78 37.56 -2.02
CA LEU A 398 -1.55 37.91 -3.20
C LEU A 398 -0.89 37.32 -4.45
N ASN A 399 -1.61 36.41 -5.10
CA ASN A 399 -1.30 35.91 -6.42
C ASN A 399 -1.98 36.82 -7.47
N HIS A 400 -1.16 37.54 -8.23
CA HIS A 400 -1.62 38.49 -9.26
C HIS A 400 -2.27 37.78 -10.44
N ASP A 401 -1.77 36.62 -10.85
CA ASP A 401 -2.33 35.88 -11.99
C ASP A 401 -3.77 35.45 -11.73
N ILE A 402 -4.03 34.84 -10.57
CA ILE A 402 -5.39 34.42 -10.16
C ILE A 402 -6.32 35.64 -10.01
N ARG A 403 -5.79 36.77 -9.55
CA ARG A 403 -6.58 38.00 -9.40
C ARG A 403 -6.94 38.59 -10.76
N ASN A 404 -5.97 38.69 -11.67
CA ASN A 404 -6.15 39.23 -13.02
C ASN A 404 -7.10 38.35 -13.83
N GLU A 405 -6.95 37.02 -13.78
CA GLU A 405 -7.86 36.08 -14.42
C GLU A 405 -9.30 36.24 -13.91
N ALA A 406 -9.48 36.44 -12.59
CA ALA A 406 -10.79 36.70 -12.02
C ALA A 406 -11.39 38.05 -12.47
N GLU A 407 -10.54 39.06 -12.69
CA GLU A 407 -10.96 40.36 -13.21
C GLU A 407 -11.36 40.28 -14.70
N ASP A 408 -10.57 39.56 -15.49
CA ASP A 408 -10.86 39.28 -16.90
C ASP A 408 -12.17 38.52 -17.04
N PHE A 409 -12.34 37.42 -16.28
CA PHE A 409 -13.59 36.66 -16.25
C PHE A 409 -14.79 37.53 -15.85
N PHE A 410 -14.63 38.39 -14.83
CA PHE A 410 -15.68 39.29 -14.40
C PHE A 410 -16.06 40.29 -15.53
N ARG A 411 -15.06 40.88 -16.20
CA ARG A 411 -15.27 41.80 -17.32
C ARG A 411 -15.98 41.12 -18.47
N ASP A 412 -15.52 39.94 -18.88
CA ASP A 412 -16.07 39.20 -20.01
C ASP A 412 -17.51 38.75 -19.72
N LYS A 413 -17.77 38.26 -18.51
CA LYS A 413 -19.13 37.88 -18.09
C LYS A 413 -20.10 39.06 -18.12
N ILE A 414 -19.70 40.22 -17.60
CA ILE A 414 -20.55 41.43 -17.65
C ILE A 414 -20.79 41.86 -19.10
N ALA A 415 -19.77 41.87 -19.95
CA ALA A 415 -19.91 42.26 -21.36
C ALA A 415 -20.87 41.34 -22.12
N GLN A 416 -20.75 40.01 -21.92
CA GLN A 416 -21.64 39.02 -22.53
C GLN A 416 -23.09 39.22 -22.07
N LEU A 417 -23.32 39.39 -20.76
CA LEU A 417 -24.67 39.57 -20.22
C LEU A 417 -25.30 40.90 -20.65
N LEU A 418 -24.53 41.98 -20.78
CA LEU A 418 -25.02 43.25 -21.31
C LEU A 418 -25.35 43.17 -22.80
N ALA A 419 -24.53 42.47 -23.60
CA ALA A 419 -24.80 42.22 -25.01
C ALA A 419 -26.08 41.38 -25.19
N LEU A 420 -26.23 40.33 -24.39
CA LEU A 420 -27.42 39.47 -24.40
C LEU A 420 -28.68 40.25 -23.99
N LYS A 421 -28.58 41.09 -22.95
CA LYS A 421 -29.68 41.98 -22.54
C LYS A 421 -30.09 42.96 -23.63
N ALA A 422 -29.16 43.37 -24.48
CA ALA A 422 -29.44 44.26 -25.61
C ALA A 422 -30.02 43.52 -26.81
N SER A 423 -29.60 42.28 -27.09
CA SER A 423 -30.06 41.50 -28.25
C SER A 423 -31.33 40.70 -28.01
N ASP A 424 -31.43 40.00 -26.88
CA ASP A 424 -32.59 39.17 -26.51
C ASP A 424 -32.78 39.11 -24.98
N PRO A 425 -33.55 40.06 -24.41
CA PRO A 425 -33.80 40.12 -22.98
C PRO A 425 -34.49 38.89 -22.38
N GLN A 426 -35.23 38.10 -23.17
CA GLN A 426 -35.96 36.93 -22.67
C GLN A 426 -35.08 35.68 -22.52
N SER A 427 -33.90 35.69 -23.14
CA SER A 427 -32.92 34.61 -23.03
C SER A 427 -32.13 34.62 -21.72
N LEU A 428 -32.19 35.71 -20.95
CA LEU A 428 -31.49 35.84 -19.67
C LEU A 428 -32.09 34.94 -18.61
N GLY A 429 -31.26 34.06 -18.04
CA GLY A 429 -31.62 33.28 -16.87
C GLY A 429 -31.85 34.15 -15.62
N THR A 430 -32.51 33.58 -14.62
CA THR A 430 -32.74 34.24 -13.33
C THR A 430 -31.44 34.61 -12.62
N GLU A 431 -30.45 33.70 -12.61
CA GLU A 431 -29.13 33.92 -11.99
C GLU A 431 -28.32 35.02 -12.69
N GLU A 432 -28.42 35.10 -14.01
CA GLU A 432 -27.70 36.08 -14.83
C GLU A 432 -28.26 37.49 -14.64
N THR A 433 -29.59 37.59 -14.52
CA THR A 433 -30.29 38.84 -14.21
C THR A 433 -29.95 39.33 -12.82
N GLU A 434 -29.92 38.43 -11.82
CA GLU A 434 -29.52 38.75 -10.45
C GLU A 434 -28.05 39.21 -10.37
N PHE A 435 -27.16 38.55 -11.14
CA PHE A 435 -25.76 38.96 -11.26
C PHE A 435 -25.63 40.38 -11.82
N LEU A 436 -26.32 40.70 -12.93
CA LEU A 436 -26.31 42.04 -13.51
C LEU A 436 -26.84 43.10 -12.53
N ASN A 437 -27.95 42.82 -11.84
CA ASN A 437 -28.53 43.75 -10.86
C ASN A 437 -27.61 43.98 -9.65
N THR A 438 -26.81 42.97 -9.29
CA THR A 438 -25.87 43.07 -8.17
C THR A 438 -24.65 43.93 -8.53
N TYR A 439 -24.14 43.81 -9.76
CA TYR A 439 -22.85 44.39 -10.15
C TYR A 439 -22.93 45.62 -11.05
N THR A 440 -24.11 45.94 -11.58
CA THR A 440 -24.33 47.16 -12.38
C THR A 440 -25.28 48.13 -11.67
N THR A 441 -25.16 49.41 -11.98
CA THR A 441 -26.03 50.49 -11.52
C THR A 441 -26.20 51.50 -12.64
N THR A 442 -27.09 52.47 -12.48
CA THR A 442 -27.34 53.50 -13.47
C THR A 442 -26.69 54.80 -13.03
N ASP A 443 -25.92 55.43 -13.92
CA ASP A 443 -25.36 56.76 -13.64
C ASP A 443 -26.43 57.85 -13.75
N SER A 444 -26.05 59.09 -13.42
CA SER A 444 -26.94 60.27 -13.54
C SER A 444 -27.42 60.56 -14.97
N ASN A 445 -26.81 59.93 -15.98
CA ASN A 445 -27.13 60.10 -17.40
C ASN A 445 -27.94 58.92 -17.96
N GLY A 446 -28.32 57.94 -17.14
CA GLY A 446 -29.07 56.76 -17.58
C GLY A 446 -28.21 55.62 -18.15
N ASN A 447 -26.88 55.74 -18.15
CA ASN A 447 -25.99 54.70 -18.64
C ASN A 447 -25.80 53.61 -17.58
N THR A 448 -25.69 52.37 -18.03
CA THR A 448 -25.34 51.24 -17.15
C THR A 448 -23.84 51.29 -16.85
N VAL A 449 -23.49 51.48 -15.57
CA VAL A 449 -22.12 51.52 -15.06
C VAL A 449 -21.90 50.43 -14.02
N ILE A 450 -20.65 50.09 -13.73
CA ILE A 450 -20.31 49.08 -12.72
C ILE A 450 -20.50 49.68 -11.32
N ASN A 451 -21.11 48.91 -10.42
CA ASN A 451 -21.11 49.20 -8.99
C ASN A 451 -19.71 48.91 -8.41
N ASN A 452 -18.90 49.96 -8.27
CA ASN A 452 -17.51 49.86 -7.80
C ASN A 452 -17.39 49.21 -6.41
N THR A 453 -18.35 49.46 -5.51
CA THR A 453 -18.37 48.85 -4.17
C THR A 453 -18.56 47.34 -4.27
N LYS A 454 -19.51 46.88 -5.10
CA LYS A 454 -19.77 45.45 -5.29
C LYS A 454 -18.65 44.75 -6.04
N LYS A 455 -18.05 45.41 -7.06
CA LYS A 455 -16.82 44.92 -7.71
C LYS A 455 -15.69 44.79 -6.70
N PHE A 456 -15.49 45.78 -5.84
CA PHE A 456 -14.46 45.75 -4.80
C PHE A 456 -14.66 44.58 -3.83
N GLU A 457 -15.89 44.38 -3.30
CA GLU A 457 -16.23 43.26 -2.41
C GLU A 457 -15.98 41.89 -3.09
N TYR A 458 -16.35 41.77 -4.37
CA TYR A 458 -16.11 40.57 -5.17
C TYR A 458 -14.61 40.29 -5.33
N MET A 459 -13.83 41.32 -5.65
CA MET A 459 -12.39 41.22 -5.88
C MET A 459 -11.59 41.08 -4.58
N LEU A 460 -12.10 41.50 -3.43
CA LEU A 460 -11.36 41.56 -2.18
C LEU A 460 -10.71 40.22 -1.79
N ASN A 461 -11.35 39.10 -2.11
CA ASN A 461 -10.85 37.76 -1.76
C ASN A 461 -10.12 37.05 -2.92
N LYS A 462 -10.09 37.65 -4.12
CA LYS A 462 -9.54 37.01 -5.33
C LYS A 462 -8.02 37.09 -5.33
N GLY A 463 -7.39 35.93 -5.55
CA GLY A 463 -5.93 35.78 -5.49
C GLY A 463 -5.34 35.80 -4.09
N ILE A 464 -6.15 35.89 -3.03
CA ILE A 464 -5.64 36.01 -1.65
C ILE A 464 -5.60 34.66 -0.93
N ARG A 465 -4.46 34.38 -0.30
CA ARG A 465 -4.28 33.29 0.67
C ARG A 465 -3.79 33.86 2.00
N VAL A 466 -4.31 33.33 3.10
CA VAL A 466 -3.89 33.74 4.45
C VAL A 466 -3.38 32.53 5.21
N LEU A 467 -2.10 32.50 5.55
CA LEU A 467 -1.51 31.49 6.43
C LEU A 467 -1.29 32.10 7.82
N VAL A 468 -1.61 31.35 8.86
CA VAL A 468 -1.31 31.74 10.23
C VAL A 468 -0.34 30.76 10.87
N SER A 469 0.59 31.29 11.67
CA SER A 469 1.52 30.50 12.47
C SER A 469 1.71 31.13 13.85
N ASP A 470 1.99 30.31 14.85
CA ASP A 470 2.40 30.75 16.19
C ASP A 470 3.89 31.11 16.23
N ILE A 471 4.73 30.38 15.48
CA ILE A 471 6.19 30.47 15.59
C ILE A 471 6.90 30.96 14.32
N VAL A 472 6.38 30.63 13.13
CA VAL A 472 7.05 30.98 11.86
C VAL A 472 6.73 32.42 11.51
N SER A 473 7.73 33.30 11.62
CA SER A 473 7.60 34.72 11.29
C SER A 473 7.97 35.07 9.86
N ASP A 474 8.77 34.23 9.19
CA ASP A 474 9.17 34.44 7.79
C ASP A 474 8.07 33.93 6.84
N PRO A 475 7.47 34.80 6.01
CA PRO A 475 6.46 34.37 5.05
C PRO A 475 7.01 33.45 3.95
N VAL A 476 8.29 33.55 3.58
CA VAL A 476 8.84 32.65 2.55
C VAL A 476 8.92 31.22 3.09
N GLU A 477 9.36 31.06 4.33
CA GLU A 477 9.32 29.78 5.05
C GLU A 477 7.91 29.23 5.23
N ALA A 478 6.97 30.05 5.70
CA ALA A 478 5.57 29.60 5.88
C ALA A 478 4.93 29.17 4.54
N HIS A 479 5.22 29.90 3.45
CA HIS A 479 4.77 29.54 2.12
C HIS A 479 5.34 28.20 1.65
N ARG A 480 6.66 28.02 1.79
CA ARG A 480 7.36 26.79 1.41
C ARG A 480 6.85 25.58 2.20
N ALA A 481 6.74 25.68 3.53
CA ALA A 481 6.20 24.60 4.36
C ALA A 481 4.75 24.22 3.97
N TYR A 482 3.96 25.21 3.56
CA TYR A 482 2.60 24.97 3.06
C TYR A 482 2.59 24.35 1.66
N GLN A 483 3.50 24.73 0.76
CA GLN A 483 3.66 24.12 -0.55
C GLN A 483 4.11 22.65 -0.45
N GLU A 484 5.12 22.38 0.37
CA GLU A 484 5.61 21.01 0.65
C GLU A 484 4.46 20.13 1.17
N ARG A 485 3.59 20.65 2.05
CA ARG A 485 2.36 19.94 2.45
C ARG A 485 1.44 19.62 1.27
N ASN A 486 1.22 20.55 0.34
CA ASN A 486 0.36 20.29 -0.83
C ASN A 486 0.97 19.20 -1.74
N GLU A 487 2.29 19.13 -1.84
CA GLU A 487 2.97 18.04 -2.57
C GLU A 487 2.73 16.68 -1.89
N VAL A 488 2.77 16.66 -0.56
CA VAL A 488 2.43 15.47 0.24
C VAL A 488 0.97 15.07 0.02
N GLU A 489 0.03 16.00 0.07
CA GLU A 489 -1.41 15.77 -0.22
C GLU A 489 -1.64 15.25 -1.65
N MET A 490 -1.06 15.93 -2.65
CA MET A 490 -1.12 15.49 -4.04
C MET A 490 -0.52 14.10 -4.20
N SER A 491 0.55 13.83 -3.46
CA SER A 491 1.14 12.50 -3.42
C SER A 491 0.10 11.52 -2.89
N PHE A 492 -0.44 11.72 -1.69
CA PHE A 492 -1.46 10.85 -1.09
C PHE A 492 -2.68 10.59 -1.97
N ARG A 493 -3.24 11.63 -2.60
CA ARG A 493 -4.37 11.47 -3.52
C ARG A 493 -4.01 10.53 -4.67
N LYS A 494 -2.89 10.78 -5.35
CA LYS A 494 -2.38 9.87 -6.39
C LYS A 494 -2.09 8.48 -5.82
N LEU A 495 -1.57 8.37 -4.59
CA LEU A 495 -1.25 7.09 -3.96
C LEU A 495 -2.49 6.25 -3.62
N LYS A 496 -3.63 6.89 -3.31
CA LYS A 496 -4.91 6.18 -3.19
C LYS A 496 -5.35 5.56 -4.50
N ASP A 497 -5.12 6.27 -5.59
CA ASP A 497 -5.38 5.79 -6.94
C ASP A 497 -4.43 4.62 -7.27
N PHE A 498 -3.16 4.75 -6.86
CA PHE A 498 -2.08 3.77 -7.07
C PHE A 498 -2.02 2.60 -6.10
N THR A 499 -2.80 2.57 -5.02
CA THR A 499 -2.85 1.39 -4.13
C THR A 499 -4.16 0.62 -4.28
N GLY A 500 -5.05 1.07 -5.17
CA GLY A 500 -6.41 0.56 -5.29
C GLY A 500 -7.28 0.87 -4.06
N ALA A 501 -6.83 1.79 -3.20
CA ALA A 501 -7.54 2.16 -1.98
C ALA A 501 -8.83 2.95 -2.23
N ARG A 502 -9.07 3.44 -3.46
CA ARG A 502 -10.34 4.09 -3.84
C ARG A 502 -11.56 3.21 -3.60
N ARG A 503 -11.41 1.89 -3.75
CA ARG A 503 -12.47 0.91 -3.60
C ARG A 503 -11.96 -0.28 -2.82
N LEU A 504 -12.18 -0.25 -1.51
CA LEU A 504 -11.88 -1.37 -0.66
C LEU A 504 -12.92 -2.47 -0.91
N ASN A 505 -12.61 -3.43 -1.79
CA ASN A 505 -13.43 -4.65 -1.99
C ASN A 505 -13.41 -5.47 -0.68
N ILE A 506 -14.28 -5.12 0.27
CA ILE A 506 -14.33 -5.67 1.62
C ILE A 506 -15.77 -6.06 1.93
N SER A 507 -15.95 -7.29 2.41
CA SER A 507 -17.22 -7.83 2.86
C SER A 507 -17.36 -7.90 4.39
N SER A 508 -16.28 -7.74 5.17
CA SER A 508 -16.29 -7.89 6.64
C SER A 508 -15.45 -6.83 7.36
N SER A 509 -15.95 -6.34 8.51
CA SER A 509 -15.26 -5.38 9.39
C SER A 509 -13.99 -5.95 10.04
N LYS A 510 -13.90 -7.27 10.23
CA LYS A 510 -12.75 -7.92 10.90
C LYS A 510 -11.44 -7.81 10.09
N THR A 511 -11.50 -7.85 8.76
CA THR A 511 -10.31 -7.73 7.90
C THR A 511 -10.03 -6.30 7.44
N LEU A 512 -10.97 -5.38 7.65
CA LEU A 512 -10.82 -3.97 7.27
C LEU A 512 -9.58 -3.36 7.92
N ARG A 513 -9.40 -3.56 9.24
CA ARG A 513 -8.27 -2.98 9.98
C ARG A 513 -6.93 -3.40 9.40
N GLY A 514 -6.68 -4.70 9.30
CA GLY A 514 -5.44 -5.21 8.72
C GLY A 514 -5.26 -4.77 7.27
N LYS A 515 -6.34 -4.76 6.46
CA LYS A 515 -6.25 -4.28 5.08
C LYS A 515 -5.90 -2.79 5.02
N MET A 516 -6.49 -1.96 5.88
CA MET A 516 -6.14 -0.54 5.99
C MET A 516 -4.70 -0.35 6.43
N PHE A 517 -4.21 -1.19 7.34
CA PHE A 517 -2.82 -1.17 7.77
C PHE A 517 -1.86 -1.50 6.61
N VAL A 518 -2.16 -2.50 5.79
CA VAL A 518 -1.36 -2.80 4.58
C VAL A 518 -1.36 -1.63 3.59
N HIS A 519 -2.52 -0.99 3.36
CA HIS A 519 -2.57 0.19 2.48
C HIS A 519 -1.83 1.39 3.09
N PHE A 520 -1.88 1.55 4.42
CA PHE A 520 -1.08 2.56 5.12
C PHE A 520 0.42 2.34 4.86
N ILE A 521 0.94 1.12 5.03
CA ILE A 521 2.34 0.78 4.73
C ILE A 521 2.64 1.01 3.24
N SER A 522 1.74 0.63 2.34
CA SER A 522 1.91 0.83 0.89
C SER A 522 2.04 2.31 0.53
N CYS A 523 1.14 3.13 1.07
CA CYS A 523 1.19 4.58 0.91
C CYS A 523 2.45 5.18 1.54
N ALA A 524 2.88 4.68 2.70
CA ALA A 524 4.12 5.08 3.36
C ALA A 524 5.32 4.93 2.43
N ILE A 525 5.49 3.73 1.87
CA ILE A 525 6.61 3.38 0.98
C ILE A 525 6.63 4.30 -0.24
N LEU A 526 5.46 4.52 -0.84
CA LEU A 526 5.33 5.38 -2.00
C LEU A 526 5.58 6.87 -1.68
N CYS A 527 5.18 7.35 -0.51
CA CYS A 527 5.52 8.70 -0.05
C CYS A 527 7.04 8.87 0.09
N MET A 528 7.72 7.89 0.68
CA MET A 528 9.17 7.91 0.84
C MET A 528 9.90 7.85 -0.51
N LEU A 529 9.42 7.03 -1.45
CA LEU A 529 9.94 6.97 -2.81
C LEU A 529 9.80 8.32 -3.53
N ARG A 530 8.62 8.95 -3.45
CA ARG A 530 8.36 10.25 -4.05
C ARG A 530 9.17 11.36 -3.44
N ASN A 531 9.32 11.37 -2.12
CA ASN A 531 10.18 12.34 -1.45
C ASN A 531 11.63 12.20 -1.93
N ARG A 532 12.12 10.97 -2.13
CA ARG A 532 13.46 10.75 -2.71
C ARG A 532 13.54 11.24 -4.16
N ILE A 533 12.51 11.02 -4.96
CA ILE A 533 12.40 11.55 -6.34
C ILE A 533 12.42 13.08 -6.36
N ASN A 534 11.62 13.74 -5.53
CA ASN A 534 11.55 15.20 -5.44
C ASN A 534 12.89 15.77 -4.98
N ALA A 535 13.51 15.19 -3.96
CA ALA A 535 14.85 15.59 -3.52
C ALA A 535 15.93 15.47 -4.61
N CYS A 536 15.77 14.56 -5.58
CA CYS A 536 16.65 14.50 -6.75
C CYS A 536 16.38 15.64 -7.74
N LYS A 537 15.10 15.93 -8.00
CA LYS A 537 14.70 17.04 -8.88
C LYS A 537 15.14 18.39 -8.31
N ASP A 538 15.06 18.57 -6.99
CA ASP A 538 15.52 19.79 -6.30
C ASP A 538 17.04 20.01 -6.46
N LYS A 539 17.81 18.92 -6.63
CA LYS A 539 19.25 18.95 -6.96
C LYS A 539 19.52 19.15 -8.45
N GLY A 540 18.50 19.35 -9.27
CA GLY A 540 18.61 19.46 -10.73
C GLY A 540 18.87 18.15 -11.45
N ILE A 541 18.66 16.99 -10.80
CA ILE A 541 18.85 15.67 -11.40
C ILE A 541 17.58 15.28 -12.16
N THR A 542 17.69 15.17 -13.48
CA THR A 542 16.58 14.72 -14.33
C THR A 542 16.51 13.20 -14.34
N LEU A 543 15.38 12.66 -13.90
CA LEU A 543 15.12 11.21 -13.93
C LEU A 543 14.81 10.74 -15.36
N PRO A 544 15.20 9.50 -15.74
CA PRO A 544 15.04 8.99 -17.10
C PRO A 544 13.60 8.60 -17.50
N TYR A 545 12.65 8.75 -16.58
CA TYR A 545 11.23 8.38 -16.74
C TYR A 545 10.31 9.50 -16.24
N ASP A 546 9.20 9.72 -16.95
CA ASP A 546 8.26 10.83 -16.71
C ASP A 546 7.15 10.49 -15.71
N SER A 547 7.09 9.24 -15.22
CA SER A 547 6.03 8.71 -14.37
C SER A 547 6.55 7.61 -13.44
N ASP A 548 6.09 7.63 -12.19
CA ASP A 548 6.43 6.63 -11.16
C ASP A 548 6.05 5.20 -11.60
N VAL A 549 4.91 5.04 -12.29
CA VAL A 549 4.46 3.73 -12.79
C VAL A 549 5.39 3.21 -13.86
N LYS A 550 5.76 4.07 -14.81
CA LYS A 550 6.65 3.71 -15.91
C LYS A 550 8.04 3.34 -15.37
N MET A 551 8.49 4.07 -14.36
CA MET A 551 9.73 3.81 -13.63
C MET A 551 9.71 2.44 -12.93
N LEU A 552 8.69 2.15 -12.12
CA LEU A 552 8.55 0.87 -11.41
C LEU A 552 8.41 -0.30 -12.39
N ALA A 553 7.57 -0.16 -13.42
CA ALA A 553 7.38 -1.19 -14.45
C ALA A 553 8.67 -1.47 -15.24
N ALA A 554 9.49 -0.45 -15.53
CA ALA A 554 10.76 -0.64 -16.21
C ALA A 554 11.78 -1.41 -15.36
N LEU A 555 11.74 -1.25 -14.04
CA LEU A 555 12.58 -1.99 -13.09
C LEU A 555 12.15 -3.45 -12.92
N SER A 556 10.87 -3.78 -13.14
CA SER A 556 10.39 -5.18 -13.12
C SER A 556 11.12 -6.07 -14.14
N ASN A 557 11.70 -5.50 -15.19
CA ASN A 557 12.51 -6.23 -16.17
C ASN A 557 13.90 -6.63 -15.65
N ILE A 558 14.32 -6.22 -14.45
CA ILE A 558 15.51 -6.76 -13.79
C ILE A 558 15.05 -8.00 -13.03
N THR A 559 15.59 -9.15 -13.39
CA THR A 559 15.26 -10.42 -12.77
C THR A 559 16.36 -10.87 -11.80
N GLN A 560 15.99 -11.69 -10.84
CA GLN A 560 16.92 -12.45 -10.00
C GLN A 560 16.75 -13.92 -10.35
N THR A 561 17.86 -14.59 -10.67
CA THR A 561 17.92 -16.03 -10.82
C THR A 561 18.38 -16.61 -9.49
N VAL A 562 17.53 -17.42 -8.86
CA VAL A 562 17.79 -18.06 -7.57
C VAL A 562 17.98 -19.54 -7.78
N PHE A 563 18.96 -20.11 -7.11
CA PHE A 563 19.34 -21.53 -7.07
C PHE A 563 19.70 -21.92 -5.62
N SER A 564 20.00 -23.19 -5.37
CA SER A 564 20.19 -23.74 -4.01
C SER A 564 21.18 -22.98 -3.11
N ASP A 565 22.24 -22.42 -3.70
CA ASP A 565 23.35 -21.82 -2.94
C ASP A 565 23.31 -20.28 -2.92
N GLY A 566 22.33 -19.66 -3.59
CA GLY A 566 22.19 -18.21 -3.67
C GLY A 566 21.43 -17.73 -4.90
N GLY A 567 21.56 -16.43 -5.20
CA GLY A 567 20.94 -15.84 -6.38
C GLY A 567 21.75 -14.68 -6.93
N TYR A 568 21.70 -14.50 -8.25
CA TYR A 568 22.30 -13.36 -8.92
C TYR A 568 21.26 -12.59 -9.74
N PHE A 569 21.52 -11.31 -9.98
CA PHE A 569 20.63 -10.44 -10.74
C PHE A 569 21.05 -10.36 -12.20
N SER A 570 20.07 -10.17 -13.09
CA SER A 570 20.30 -9.80 -14.49
C SER A 570 20.98 -8.44 -14.60
N GLU A 571 21.66 -8.18 -15.72
CA GLU A 571 22.41 -6.95 -15.94
C GLU A 571 21.54 -5.69 -15.88
N VAL A 572 21.99 -4.70 -15.10
CA VAL A 572 21.34 -3.39 -14.99
C VAL A 572 22.03 -2.39 -15.92
N ILE A 573 21.40 -2.11 -17.06
CA ILE A 573 22.00 -1.29 -18.14
C ILE A 573 21.12 -0.07 -18.48
N GLY A 574 21.74 0.97 -19.04
CA GLY A 574 21.06 2.10 -19.67
C GLY A 574 20.24 2.93 -18.68
N LYS A 575 18.99 3.25 -19.07
CA LYS A 575 18.08 4.07 -18.25
C LYS A 575 17.80 3.49 -16.86
N LYS A 576 17.83 2.16 -16.70
CA LYS A 576 17.61 1.52 -15.39
C LYS A 576 18.78 1.77 -14.43
N LYS A 577 20.01 1.69 -14.95
CA LYS A 577 21.23 2.00 -14.20
C LYS A 577 21.25 3.46 -13.77
N GLN A 578 21.03 4.37 -14.73
CA GLN A 578 20.91 5.81 -14.49
C GLN A 578 19.87 6.12 -13.42
N LEU A 579 18.72 5.44 -13.45
CA LEU A 579 17.67 5.63 -12.46
C LEU A 579 18.12 5.27 -11.03
N LEU A 580 18.72 4.10 -10.84
CA LEU A 580 19.20 3.68 -9.52
C LEU A 580 20.30 4.62 -9.00
N GLU A 581 21.23 5.03 -9.88
CA GLU A 581 22.27 6.02 -9.56
C GLU A 581 21.68 7.38 -9.14
N CYS A 582 20.72 7.90 -9.91
CA CYS A 582 20.05 9.16 -9.58
C CYS A 582 19.38 9.10 -8.20
N LEU A 583 18.74 7.98 -7.88
CA LEU A 583 18.09 7.76 -6.58
C LEU A 583 19.08 7.36 -5.46
N SER A 584 20.38 7.31 -5.74
CA SER A 584 21.41 6.87 -4.79
C SER A 584 21.13 5.46 -4.21
N ILE A 585 20.66 4.56 -5.07
CA ILE A 585 20.35 3.16 -4.73
C ILE A 585 21.46 2.26 -5.25
N PRO A 586 22.04 1.39 -4.41
CA PRO A 586 23.09 0.48 -4.83
C PRO A 586 22.57 -0.47 -5.91
N MET A 587 23.48 -0.87 -6.80
CA MET A 587 23.16 -1.88 -7.80
C MET A 587 22.85 -3.21 -7.10
N PRO A 588 21.93 -4.02 -7.65
CA PRO A 588 21.68 -5.35 -7.12
C PRO A 588 22.95 -6.21 -7.20
N GLU A 589 23.34 -6.79 -6.06
CA GLU A 589 24.50 -7.68 -5.95
C GLU A 589 24.04 -9.13 -5.70
N ALA A 590 24.94 -10.10 -5.89
CA ALA A 590 24.63 -11.49 -5.62
C ALA A 590 24.31 -11.70 -4.14
N GLU A 591 23.22 -12.41 -3.86
CA GLU A 591 22.76 -12.76 -2.52
C GLU A 591 23.16 -14.21 -2.24
N MET A 592 23.92 -14.47 -1.17
CA MET A 592 24.32 -15.83 -0.74
C MET A 592 23.38 -16.37 0.33
N ASN A 593 23.20 -17.70 0.39
CA ASN A 593 22.35 -18.39 1.38
C ASN A 593 20.87 -17.95 1.34
N ILE A 594 20.31 -17.76 0.14
CA ILE A 594 18.87 -17.54 0.00
C ILE A 594 18.16 -18.88 0.24
N SER A 595 17.88 -19.20 1.49
CA SER A 595 17.03 -20.34 1.83
C SER A 595 15.57 -19.95 1.56
N TYR A 596 15.05 -20.40 0.42
CA TYR A 596 13.62 -20.68 0.34
C TYR A 596 13.46 -21.94 1.16
N GLU A 597 13.08 -21.82 2.45
CA GLU A 597 12.78 -23.01 3.25
C GLU A 597 11.87 -23.90 2.39
N GLU A 598 12.33 -25.10 2.04
CA GLU A 598 11.50 -26.14 1.43
C GLU A 598 10.46 -26.55 2.48
N ASP A 599 9.33 -27.12 2.04
CA ASP A 599 8.13 -27.45 2.83
C ASP A 599 8.38 -28.41 4.02
N GLU A 600 9.12 -28.00 5.03
CA GLU A 600 9.30 -28.73 6.27
C GLU A 600 8.59 -28.00 7.41
N SER A 601 7.51 -28.63 7.89
CA SER A 601 6.70 -28.29 9.08
C SER A 601 5.78 -27.07 8.99
N VAL A 602 4.71 -27.18 8.19
CA VAL A 602 3.41 -26.71 8.69
C VAL A 602 3.00 -27.71 9.77
N GLU A 603 3.43 -27.49 11.02
CA GLU A 603 2.66 -28.03 12.15
C GLU A 603 1.23 -27.48 12.01
N PRO A 604 0.19 -28.33 12.09
CA PRO A 604 -1.17 -27.81 12.17
C PRO A 604 -1.25 -26.92 13.42
N PRO A 605 -1.86 -25.72 13.33
CA PRO A 605 -2.03 -24.88 14.49
C PRO A 605 -2.82 -25.65 15.55
N GLU A 606 -2.29 -25.72 16.77
CA GLU A 606 -3.04 -26.17 17.94
C GLU A 606 -4.32 -25.32 18.06
N ASP A 607 -5.44 -26.01 18.31
CA ASP A 607 -6.81 -25.48 18.35
C ASP A 607 -7.03 -24.33 19.35
#